data_AF-A0A010Q6Q1-F1
#
_entry.id   AF-A0A010Q6Q1-F1
#
_cell.length_a   1.000
_cell.length_b   1.000
_cell.length_c   1.000
_cell.angle_alpha   90.00
_cell.angle_beta   90.00
_cell.angle_gamma   90.00
#
_symmetry.space_group_name_H-M   'P 1'
#
loop_
_entity.id
_entity.type
_entity.pdbx_description
1 polymer ?
#
loop_
_entity_poly.entity_id
_entity_poly.type
_entity_poly.pdbx_seq_one_letter_code
_entity_poly.pdbx_strand_id
1 'polypeptide(L)' 'MASQAAALPSIATPAAAPAAGQEASKPKPCCVCKDEKAKRDECMLFSNAADPSKDCLSTIDQYRACMKGFGFTV' A
#
# COMPACT_ATOMS: atom_id res chain seq x y z
N MET A 1 -27.94 24.85 -39.87
CA MET A 1 -27.01 25.20 -38.78
C MET A 1 -25.94 24.12 -38.76
N ALA A 2 -24.68 24.55 -38.89
CA ALA A 2 -23.54 23.73 -39.27
C ALA A 2 -22.93 22.94 -38.11
N SER A 3 -22.36 21.80 -38.46
CA SER A 3 -21.11 21.21 -37.94
C SER A 3 -20.68 21.53 -36.50
N GLN A 4 -20.52 20.48 -35.69
CA GLN A 4 -19.17 19.97 -35.42
C GLN A 4 -19.20 18.61 -34.72
N ALA A 5 -18.74 17.60 -35.45
CA ALA A 5 -18.15 16.40 -34.88
C ALA A 5 -16.83 16.80 -34.21
N ALA A 6 -16.80 16.80 -32.88
CA ALA A 6 -15.56 16.89 -32.12
C ALA A 6 -14.95 15.49 -32.06
N ALA A 7 -13.93 15.29 -32.88
CA ALA A 7 -13.01 14.16 -32.80
C ALA A 7 -12.32 14.16 -31.42
N LEU A 8 -12.52 13.10 -30.64
CA LEU A 8 -11.68 12.80 -29.48
C LEU A 8 -10.51 11.94 -29.97
N PRO A 9 -9.25 12.38 -29.82
CA PRO A 9 -8.12 11.52 -30.10
C PRO A 9 -8.05 10.42 -29.03
N SER A 10 -8.24 9.19 -29.50
CA SER A 10 -7.75 8.00 -28.82
C SER A 10 -6.22 8.07 -28.77
N ILE A 11 -5.63 8.17 -27.58
CA ILE A 11 -4.40 7.47 -27.12
C ILE A 11 -3.87 8.10 -25.82
N ALA A 12 -3.91 7.33 -24.74
CA ALA A 12 -2.90 7.41 -23.69
C ALA A 12 -2.70 5.99 -23.15
N THR A 13 -1.67 5.37 -23.70
CA THR A 13 -1.00 4.14 -23.29
C THR A 13 -0.92 4.03 -21.76
N PRO A 14 -1.14 2.84 -21.15
CA PRO A 14 -0.82 2.67 -19.74
C PRO A 14 0.67 2.91 -19.56
N ALA A 15 1.01 3.92 -18.75
CA ALA A 15 2.36 4.12 -18.25
C ALA A 15 2.78 2.81 -17.58
N ALA A 16 3.72 2.10 -18.21
CA ALA A 16 4.42 1.00 -17.60
C ALA A 16 5.02 1.51 -16.29
N ALA A 17 4.44 1.07 -15.17
CA ALA A 17 5.07 1.20 -13.88
C ALA A 17 6.48 0.61 -14.00
N PRO A 18 7.54 1.29 -13.52
CA PRO A 18 8.85 0.67 -13.49
C PRO A 18 8.73 -0.58 -12.62
N ALA A 19 8.93 -1.74 -13.24
CA ALA A 19 9.21 -2.97 -12.53
C ALA A 19 10.41 -2.68 -11.64
N ALA A 20 10.14 -2.52 -10.34
CA ALA A 20 11.15 -2.17 -9.36
C ALA A 20 12.22 -3.26 -9.39
N GLY A 21 13.40 -2.84 -9.86
CA GLY A 21 14.59 -3.64 -9.97
C GLY A 21 14.88 -4.38 -8.67
N GLN A 22 15.28 -5.62 -8.86
CA GLN A 22 15.83 -6.51 -7.86
C GLN A 22 17.20 -5.94 -7.41
N GLU A 23 17.20 -4.95 -6.53
CA GLU A 23 18.38 -4.65 -5.69
C GLU A 23 18.34 -5.58 -4.47
N ALA A 24 18.84 -6.78 -4.70
CA ALA A 24 19.17 -7.75 -3.67
C ALA A 24 20.32 -7.19 -2.80
N SER A 25 20.02 -6.58 -1.65
CA SER A 25 21.02 -6.44 -0.56
C SER A 25 20.44 -6.21 0.84
N LYS A 26 19.23 -5.67 1.01
CA LYS A 26 18.40 -5.84 2.22
C LYS A 26 16.95 -5.57 1.83
N PRO A 27 15.99 -6.46 2.12
CA PRO A 27 14.59 -6.16 1.85
C PRO A 27 14.21 -4.89 2.63
N LYS A 28 13.66 -3.89 1.93
CA LYS A 28 13.14 -2.67 2.58
C LYS A 28 12.12 -3.11 3.65
N PRO A 29 11.98 -2.38 4.78
CA PRO A 29 11.06 -2.75 5.87
C PRO A 29 9.59 -2.94 5.42
N CYS A 30 9.21 -2.37 4.28
CA CYS A 30 7.92 -2.57 3.63
C CYS A 30 7.76 -3.88 2.83
N CYS A 31 8.82 -4.67 2.65
CA CYS A 31 8.81 -5.92 1.86
C CYS A 31 8.70 -7.19 2.72
N VAL A 32 8.81 -7.03 4.04
CA VAL A 32 9.02 -8.14 4.96
C VAL A 32 7.70 -8.58 5.63
N CYS A 33 6.89 -7.61 6.04
CA CYS A 33 5.62 -7.83 6.74
C CYS A 33 4.48 -7.20 5.93
N LYS A 34 4.38 -7.57 4.64
CA LYS A 34 3.40 -6.95 3.72
C LYS A 34 1.97 -7.27 4.11
N ASP A 35 1.70 -8.52 4.45
CA ASP A 35 0.37 -8.98 4.86
C ASP A 35 -0.07 -8.35 6.18
N GLU A 36 0.81 -8.30 7.18
CA GLU A 36 0.52 -7.65 8.46
C GLU A 36 0.31 -6.14 8.28
N LYS A 37 1.12 -5.50 7.42
CA LYS A 37 0.96 -4.09 7.08
C LYS A 37 -0.38 -3.84 6.40
N ALA A 38 -0.76 -4.67 5.43
CA ALA A 38 -2.04 -4.55 4.72
C ALA A 38 -3.21 -4.69 5.69
N LYS A 39 -3.22 -5.71 6.56
CA LYS A 39 -4.27 -5.89 7.57
C LYS A 39 -4.37 -4.71 8.54
N ARG A 40 -3.24 -4.16 8.96
CA ARG A 40 -3.19 -2.95 9.80
C ARG A 40 -3.76 -1.74 9.07
N ASP A 41 -3.34 -1.52 7.82
CA ASP A 41 -3.85 -0.44 6.97
C ASP A 41 -5.36 -0.58 6.75
N GLU A 42 -5.85 -1.77 6.41
CA GLU A 42 -7.27 -2.07 6.24
C GLU A 42 -8.05 -1.82 7.54
N CYS A 43 -7.54 -2.31 8.67
CA CYS A 43 -8.17 -2.05 9.97
C CYS A 43 -8.25 -0.55 10.25
N MET A 44 -7.17 0.21 10.06
CA MET A 44 -7.18 1.65 10.28
C MET A 44 -8.09 2.41 9.30
N LEU A 45 -8.20 1.95 8.04
CA LEU A 45 -9.03 2.60 7.02
C LEU A 45 -10.53 2.32 7.22
N PHE A 46 -10.88 1.12 7.69
CA PHE A 46 -12.26 0.65 7.77
C PHE A 46 -12.84 0.63 9.19
N SER A 47 -12.02 0.86 10.23
CA SER A 47 -12.52 0.93 11.60
C SER A 47 -13.39 2.17 11.79
N ASN A 48 -14.59 1.97 12.33
CA ASN A 48 -15.55 3.04 12.67
C ASN A 48 -15.42 3.48 14.13
N ALA A 49 -14.38 3.04 14.84
CA ALA A 49 -14.13 3.40 16.22
C ALA A 49 -13.72 4.87 16.35
N ALA A 50 -13.99 5.47 17.52
CA ALA A 50 -13.50 6.81 17.86
C ALA A 50 -11.95 6.87 17.83
N ASP A 51 -11.29 5.75 18.18
CA ASP A 51 -9.84 5.58 18.18
C ASP A 51 -9.45 4.30 17.41
N PRO A 52 -9.31 4.36 16.07
CA PRO A 52 -8.95 3.20 15.26
C PRO A 52 -7.56 2.64 15.62
N SER A 53 -6.68 3.46 16.19
CA SER A 53 -5.37 3.01 16.69
C SER A 53 -5.48 2.06 17.88
N LYS A 54 -6.50 2.24 18.74
CA LYS A 54 -6.78 1.36 19.89
C LYS A 54 -7.46 0.07 19.43
N ASP A 55 -8.42 0.20 18.52
CA ASP A 55 -9.17 -0.91 17.93
C ASP A 55 -8.26 -1.86 17.15
N CYS A 56 -7.34 -1.29 16.38
CA CYS A 56 -6.40 -2.04 15.55
C CYS A 56 -5.11 -2.48 16.28
N LEU A 57 -5.01 -2.31 17.61
CA LEU A 57 -3.80 -2.66 18.38
C LEU A 57 -3.30 -4.07 18.09
N SER A 58 -4.20 -5.05 18.01
CA SER A 58 -3.86 -6.45 17.69
C SER A 58 -3.13 -6.59 16.35
N THR A 59 -3.58 -5.86 15.32
CA THR A 59 -2.94 -5.88 13.99
C THR A 59 -1.63 -5.10 13.96
N ILE A 60 -1.54 -4.01 14.72
CA ILE A 60 -0.33 -3.20 14.87
C ILE A 60 0.76 -4.00 15.58
N ASP A 61 0.41 -4.73 16.65
CA ASP A 61 1.35 -5.54 17.40
C ASP A 61 1.84 -6.74 16.58
N GLN A 62 0.98 -7.35 15.75
CA GLN A 62 1.42 -8.37 14.77
C GLN A 62 2.42 -7.80 13.77
N TYR A 63 2.17 -6.61 13.22
CA TYR A 63 3.10 -5.94 12.31
C TYR A 63 4.44 -5.63 12.98
N ARG A 64 4.42 -5.10 14.21
CA ARG A 64 5.63 -4.84 15.01
C ARG A 64 6.39 -6.12 15.34
N ALA A 65 5.69 -7.19 15.74
CA ALA A 65 6.30 -8.48 16.05
C ALA A 65 6.98 -9.07 14.82
N CYS A 66 6.32 -8.99 13.65
CA CYS A 66 6.92 -9.40 12.39
C CYS A 66 8.19 -8.58 12.12
N MET A 67 8.14 -7.24 12.15
CA MET A 67 9.32 -6.41 11.86
C MET A 67 10.47 -6.63 12.85
N LYS A 68 10.16 -6.87 14.13
CA LYS A 68 11.12 -7.22 15.17
C LYS A 68 11.81 -8.56 14.88
N GLY A 69 11.11 -9.54 14.31
CA GLY A 69 11.67 -10.82 13.89
C GLY A 69 12.78 -10.68 12.82
N PHE A 70 12.73 -9.59 12.04
CA PHE A 70 13.74 -9.27 11.03
C PHE A 70 14.76 -8.22 11.51
N GLY A 71 14.72 -7.84 12.79
CA GLY A 71 15.66 -6.88 13.39
C GLY A 71 15.32 -5.41 13.13
N PHE A 72 14.10 -5.10 12.68
CA PHE A 72 13.63 -3.72 12.51
C PHE A 72 12.76 -3.29 13.71
N THR A 73 12.94 -2.06 14.18
CA THR A 73 12.13 -1.45 15.25
C THR A 73 11.20 -0.39 14.66
N VAL A 74 9.90 -0.47 14.94
CA VAL A 74 8.82 0.33 14.33
C VAL A 74 7.84 0.88 15.36
#